data_AF-A0A1L9WKH8-F1
#
_entry.id   AF-A0A1L9WKH8-F1
#
_cell.length_a   1.000
_cell.length_b   1.000
_cell.length_c   1.000
_cell.angle_alpha   90.00
_cell.angle_beta   90.00
_cell.angle_gamma   90.00
#
_symmetry.space_group_name_H-M   'P 1'
#
loop_
_entity.id
_entity.type
_entity.pdbx_description
1 polymer ?
#
loop_
_entity_poly.entity_id
_entity_poly.type
_entity_poly.pdbx_seq_one_letter_code
_entity_poly.pdbx_strand_id
1 'polypeptide(L)'
;MTPRMIPSSGAKNPYLDAWLPVSLENPVLFNALLFSTVTHRLTHCLVNQKSTPTSMVLENKQLLILCQQEAATRANKALRHAATAVTDASILAVLMLTEAVDHAFQERDWTGSSPFNSPLQGLQWLNIHGARVPHMSHQAGLCKLVALKGGLQRVGIPGASLAIFYRTLVNSTLTLTKPQIPFYSNRGHDNSDWRFHFSSSGGWWDHGVQKFQTAGLPSALACVLQGFVMYCSMVHAYVNGDNAPNDTSLLCDIRNLVHFHVMSLPTGAECDGREWYPGYEACRLGLLIFSVGVIFPIPPVGSPLPGLAGLLRRELSEGSLFEQCTLDADNGLLVWLLTIGGIAAQHTIERSWFAQKLTTVVSLTSISSWRVLRAQLKTFPWLDCACDHAGERLWEEAQRSTSPAAFTDVPGTHRYTTRLQPCLHCRRRRVKCDKQQPCQNCVKHNLTCKYTTSTLEEQTETPTTGMTHACGVCRQRKVRCDGQRPCKGCQKLQVSCSR
;
A
#
# COMPACT_ATOMS: atom_id res chain seq x y z
N MET A 1 22.48 -11.16 -6.86
CA MET A 1 21.60 -9.99 -6.61
C MET A 1 22.45 -8.74 -6.60
N THR A 2 22.74 -8.23 -7.79
CA THR A 2 23.19 -6.85 -8.05
C THR A 2 22.14 -5.86 -7.51
N PRO A 3 22.54 -4.63 -7.15
CA PRO A 3 22.11 -4.10 -5.88
C PRO A 3 20.91 -3.17 -6.04
N ARG A 4 19.88 -3.37 -5.22
CA ARG A 4 19.67 -2.57 -4.00
C ARG A 4 20.50 -1.25 -3.93
N MET A 5 20.38 -0.35 -4.92
CA MET A 5 21.18 0.89 -4.99
C MET A 5 20.37 2.15 -5.26
N ILE A 6 20.91 3.25 -4.76
CA ILE A 6 20.76 4.58 -5.33
C ILE A 6 21.84 4.66 -6.41
N PRO A 7 21.51 4.72 -7.72
CA PRO A 7 22.50 4.92 -8.76
C PRO A 7 23.32 6.19 -8.47
N SER A 8 24.60 6.23 -8.81
CA SER A 8 25.39 7.46 -8.75
C SER A 8 26.50 7.45 -9.80
N SER A 9 26.69 8.57 -10.50
CA SER A 9 27.85 8.77 -11.37
C SER A 9 29.15 8.72 -10.54
N GLY A 10 30.08 7.83 -10.90
CA GLY A 10 31.44 7.81 -10.35
C GLY A 10 31.68 7.00 -9.06
N ALA A 11 30.66 6.41 -8.43
CA ALA A 11 30.81 5.54 -7.25
C ALA A 11 30.07 4.21 -7.45
N LYS A 12 30.67 3.09 -7.00
CA LYS A 12 30.05 1.76 -7.08
C LYS A 12 28.99 1.59 -6.00
N ASN A 13 29.25 2.11 -4.80
CA ASN A 13 28.28 2.23 -3.73
C ASN A 13 28.54 3.54 -2.97
N PRO A 14 27.72 4.59 -3.16
CA PRO A 14 27.99 5.90 -2.57
C PRO A 14 28.06 5.86 -1.04
N TYR A 15 27.37 4.92 -0.39
CA TYR A 15 27.45 4.75 1.05
C TYR A 15 28.87 4.35 1.50
N LEU A 16 29.45 3.33 0.87
CA LEU A 16 30.77 2.81 1.24
C LEU A 16 31.90 3.68 0.71
N ASP A 17 31.77 4.15 -0.53
CA ASP A 17 32.83 4.83 -1.26
C ASP A 17 32.95 6.31 -0.87
N ALA A 18 31.87 6.94 -0.38
CA ALA A 18 31.85 8.37 -0.06
C ALA A 18 31.29 8.71 1.32
N TRP A 19 30.14 8.17 1.71
CA TRP A 19 29.46 8.65 2.93
C TRP A 19 30.15 8.17 4.20
N LEU A 20 30.56 6.90 4.24
CA LEU A 20 31.25 6.33 5.39
C LEU A 20 32.59 7.06 5.67
N PRO A 21 33.51 7.25 4.70
CA PRO A 21 34.72 8.04 4.91
C PRO A 21 34.47 9.44 5.49
N VAL A 22 33.57 10.22 4.87
CA VAL A 22 33.23 11.58 5.34
C VAL A 22 32.64 11.54 6.75
N SER A 23 31.91 10.48 7.11
CA SER A 23 31.35 10.34 8.45
C SER A 23 32.38 10.10 9.53
N LEU A 24 33.47 9.39 9.23
CA LEU A 24 34.52 9.10 10.21
C LEU A 24 35.27 10.38 10.64
N GLU A 25 35.29 11.39 9.76
CA GLU A 25 35.89 12.70 10.02
C GLU A 25 34.86 13.72 10.57
N ASN A 26 33.55 13.39 10.54
CA ASN A 26 32.49 14.30 10.92
C ASN A 26 31.55 13.68 11.99
N PRO A 27 31.70 14.06 13.28
CA PRO A 27 30.90 13.49 14.36
C PRO A 27 29.38 13.69 14.22
N VAL A 28 28.94 14.74 13.51
CA VAL A 28 27.50 14.98 13.27
C VAL A 28 26.96 13.91 12.31
N LEU A 29 27.65 13.73 11.19
CA LEU A 29 27.27 12.77 10.17
C LEU A 29 27.43 11.32 10.66
N PHE A 30 28.47 11.01 11.42
CA PHE A 30 28.67 9.67 12.00
C PHE A 30 27.46 9.20 12.81
N ASN A 31 27.00 10.01 13.77
CA ASN A 31 25.88 9.65 14.63
C ASN A 31 24.57 9.53 13.83
N ALA A 32 24.36 10.42 12.86
CA ALA A 32 23.18 10.38 12.00
C ALA A 32 23.16 9.14 11.10
N LEU A 33 24.30 8.75 10.51
CA LEU A 33 24.41 7.52 9.72
C LEU A 33 24.21 6.27 10.58
N LEU A 34 24.73 6.25 11.81
CA LEU A 34 24.50 5.15 12.73
C LEU A 34 23.01 5.00 13.03
N PHE A 35 22.31 6.08 13.36
CA PHE A 35 20.86 6.10 13.54
C PHE A 35 20.12 5.53 12.32
N SER A 36 20.42 6.03 11.12
CA SER A 36 19.77 5.59 9.88
C SER A 36 20.08 4.12 9.53
N THR A 37 21.27 3.63 9.89
CA THR A 37 21.67 2.23 9.68
C THR A 37 20.92 1.29 10.60
N VAL A 38 20.80 1.63 11.89
CA VAL A 38 20.07 0.79 12.86
C VAL A 38 18.59 0.70 12.51
N THR A 39 17.95 1.84 12.20
CA THR A 39 16.55 1.89 11.75
C THR A 39 16.34 1.09 10.47
N HIS A 40 17.18 1.28 9.46
CA HIS A 40 17.09 0.52 8.20
C HIS A 40 17.23 -0.99 8.43
N ARG A 41 18.20 -1.43 9.27
CA ARG A 41 18.39 -2.85 9.62
C ARG A 41 17.15 -3.43 10.29
N LEU A 42 16.55 -2.71 11.24
CA LEU A 42 15.34 -3.16 11.94
C LEU A 42 14.15 -3.30 11.00
N THR A 43 13.88 -2.28 10.19
CA THR A 43 12.82 -2.33 9.18
C THR A 43 13.05 -3.48 8.21
N HIS A 44 14.30 -3.71 7.78
CA HIS A 44 14.65 -4.85 6.93
C HIS A 44 14.34 -6.20 7.58
N CYS A 45 14.68 -6.39 8.86
CA CYS A 45 14.37 -7.61 9.59
C CYS A 45 12.85 -7.86 9.69
N LEU A 46 12.07 -6.82 9.97
CA LEU A 46 10.62 -6.90 10.15
C LEU A 46 9.89 -7.17 8.84
N VAL A 47 10.22 -6.43 7.78
CA VAL A 47 9.63 -6.62 6.44
C VAL A 47 9.91 -8.03 5.91
N ASN A 48 11.07 -8.62 6.21
CA ASN A 48 11.42 -9.96 5.75
C ASN A 48 11.11 -11.08 6.75
N GLN A 49 10.48 -10.77 7.90
CA GLN A 49 10.09 -11.74 8.94
C GLN A 49 11.22 -12.69 9.39
N LYS A 50 12.49 -12.23 9.35
CA LYS A 50 13.67 -13.11 9.51
C LYS A 50 14.01 -13.51 10.95
N SER A 51 13.31 -13.04 11.98
CA SER A 51 13.62 -13.42 13.38
C SER A 51 12.45 -13.18 14.35
N THR A 52 12.43 -13.92 15.48
CA THR A 52 11.55 -13.69 16.63
C THR A 52 11.78 -12.27 17.19
N PRO A 53 10.79 -11.36 17.16
CA PRO A 53 11.03 -9.91 17.28
C PRO A 53 11.57 -9.44 18.63
N THR A 54 11.30 -10.15 19.72
CA THR A 54 11.20 -9.47 21.03
C THR A 54 12.53 -9.00 21.63
N SER A 55 13.59 -9.83 21.61
CA SER A 55 14.89 -9.47 22.22
C SER A 55 15.67 -8.48 21.34
N MET A 56 15.78 -8.76 20.03
CA MET A 56 16.49 -7.89 19.10
C MET A 56 15.82 -6.51 18.96
N VAL A 57 14.48 -6.43 18.95
CA VAL A 57 13.77 -5.14 18.90
C VAL A 57 13.98 -4.35 20.19
N LEU A 58 14.01 -5.01 21.35
CA LEU A 58 14.21 -4.33 22.64
C LEU A 58 15.62 -3.75 22.77
N GLU A 59 16.65 -4.53 22.46
CA GLU A 59 18.05 -4.08 22.49
C GLU A 59 18.31 -2.94 21.51
N ASN A 60 17.81 -3.06 20.28
CA ASN A 60 17.98 -1.98 19.31
C ASN A 60 17.14 -0.75 19.63
N LYS A 61 16.03 -0.86 20.38
CA LYS A 61 15.20 0.30 20.74
C LYS A 61 15.97 1.30 21.61
N GLN A 62 16.74 0.83 22.59
CA GLN A 62 17.58 1.70 23.41
C GLN A 62 18.67 2.36 22.56
N LEU A 63 19.38 1.57 21.73
CA LEU A 63 20.39 2.09 20.83
C LEU A 63 19.84 3.12 19.85
N LEU A 64 18.64 2.89 19.29
CA LEU A 64 17.94 3.81 18.40
C LEU A 64 17.70 5.17 19.06
N ILE A 65 17.13 5.17 20.26
CA ILE A 65 16.82 6.40 20.99
C ILE A 65 18.11 7.18 21.27
N LEU A 66 19.15 6.50 21.73
CA LEU A 66 20.46 7.11 21.99
C LEU A 66 21.07 7.71 20.72
N CYS A 67 21.12 6.94 19.63
CA CYS A 67 21.67 7.41 18.36
C CYS A 67 20.88 8.60 17.80
N GLN A 68 19.55 8.57 17.91
CA GLN A 68 18.69 9.67 17.44
C GLN A 68 18.93 10.94 18.26
N GLN A 69 18.93 10.84 19.60
CA GLN A 69 19.13 11.99 20.48
C GLN A 69 20.50 12.63 20.25
N GLU A 70 21.55 11.81 20.14
CA GLU A 70 22.91 12.30 19.89
C GLU A 70 23.03 12.95 18.52
N ALA A 71 22.50 12.29 17.47
CA ALA A 71 22.50 12.83 16.12
C ALA A 71 21.72 14.15 16.02
N ALA A 72 20.53 14.23 16.62
CA ALA A 72 19.71 15.45 16.63
C ALA A 72 20.40 16.59 17.39
N THR A 73 21.01 16.30 18.55
CA THR A 73 21.74 17.28 19.36
C THR A 73 22.92 17.86 18.59
N ARG A 74 23.72 16.99 17.96
CA ARG A 74 24.87 17.40 17.16
C ARG A 74 24.46 18.16 15.90
N ALA A 75 23.42 17.70 15.20
CA ALA A 75 22.88 18.38 14.04
C ALA A 75 22.40 19.79 14.43
N ASN A 76 21.60 19.93 15.49
CA ASN A 76 21.14 21.22 15.97
C ASN A 76 22.29 22.16 16.34
N LYS A 77 23.37 21.66 16.94
CA LYS A 77 24.57 22.46 17.22
C LYS A 77 25.26 22.93 15.93
N ALA A 78 25.42 22.04 14.94
CA ALA A 78 26.02 22.37 13.65
C ALA A 78 25.17 23.38 12.85
N LEU A 79 23.84 23.31 12.96
CA LEU A 79 22.93 24.20 12.25
C LEU A 79 22.87 25.62 12.84
N ARG A 80 23.40 25.85 14.05
CA ARG A 80 23.47 27.20 14.67
C ARG A 80 24.55 28.11 14.08
N HIS A 81 25.53 27.55 13.36
CA HIS A 81 26.65 28.32 12.81
C HIS A 81 26.61 28.29 11.29
N ALA A 82 26.66 29.47 10.65
CA ALA A 82 26.56 29.60 9.19
C ALA A 82 27.62 28.78 8.43
N ALA A 83 28.84 28.73 8.95
CA ALA A 83 29.95 27.99 8.34
C ALA A 83 29.72 26.46 8.29
N THR A 84 28.93 25.91 9.21
CA THR A 84 28.68 24.47 9.29
C THR A 84 27.28 24.07 8.79
N ALA A 85 26.30 24.97 8.88
CA ALA A 85 24.88 24.66 8.67
C ALA A 85 24.57 24.08 7.28
N VAL A 86 25.21 24.58 6.23
CA VAL A 86 24.96 24.19 4.82
C VAL A 86 26.08 23.33 4.23
N THR A 87 26.94 22.75 5.06
CA THR A 87 27.94 21.77 4.62
C THR A 87 27.24 20.50 4.12
N ASP A 88 27.88 19.77 3.20
CA ASP A 88 27.31 18.51 2.70
C ASP A 88 27.10 17.48 3.81
N ALA A 89 28.03 17.44 4.78
CA ALA A 89 27.92 16.56 5.94
C ALA A 89 26.70 16.89 6.81
N SER A 90 26.41 18.18 7.05
CA SER A 90 25.22 18.59 7.80
C SER A 90 23.93 18.29 7.05
N ILE A 91 23.88 18.52 5.74
CA ILE A 91 22.71 18.19 4.91
C ILE A 91 22.46 16.68 4.90
N LEU A 92 23.51 15.88 4.70
CA LEU A 92 23.42 14.42 4.73
C LEU A 92 23.05 13.90 6.12
N ALA A 93 23.52 14.53 7.20
CA ALA A 93 23.10 14.19 8.55
C ALA A 93 21.60 14.46 8.78
N VAL A 94 21.07 15.59 8.31
CA VAL A 94 19.63 15.89 8.40
C VAL A 94 18.82 14.91 7.55
N LEU A 95 19.31 14.49 6.37
CA LEU A 95 18.68 13.43 5.57
C LEU A 95 18.48 12.16 6.41
N MET A 96 19.51 11.73 7.13
CA MET A 96 19.46 10.53 7.98
C MET A 96 18.45 10.65 9.14
N LEU A 97 18.07 11.87 9.52
CA LEU A 97 17.09 12.17 10.57
C LEU A 97 15.65 12.34 10.05
N THR A 98 15.41 12.25 8.75
CA THR A 98 14.06 12.41 8.15
C THR A 98 13.09 11.25 8.44
N GLU A 99 13.47 10.30 9.29
CA GLU A 99 12.59 9.28 9.83
C GLU A 99 12.24 9.59 11.29
N ALA A 100 10.97 9.35 11.64
CA ALA A 100 10.51 9.39 13.02
C ALA A 100 10.86 8.07 13.73
N VAL A 101 11.35 8.16 14.96
CA VAL A 101 11.38 7.00 15.86
C VAL A 101 9.95 6.75 16.30
N ASP A 102 9.32 5.82 15.61
CA ASP A 102 7.95 5.44 15.90
C ASP A 102 7.91 4.61 17.20
N HIS A 103 7.36 5.19 18.26
CA HIS A 103 7.17 4.50 19.54
C HIS A 103 6.16 3.34 19.41
N ALA A 104 5.29 3.38 18.41
CA ALA A 104 4.33 2.35 18.03
C ALA A 104 4.88 1.38 16.97
N PHE A 105 6.21 1.28 16.82
CA PHE A 105 6.88 0.34 15.89
C PHE A 105 6.35 -1.11 16.00
N GLN A 106 5.89 -1.50 17.19
CA GLN A 106 5.34 -2.83 17.49
C GLN A 106 3.84 -2.99 17.17
N GLU A 107 3.12 -1.89 17.02
CA GLU A 107 1.66 -1.88 16.80
C GLU A 107 1.29 -1.85 15.32
N ARG A 108 2.24 -1.51 14.44
CA ARG A 108 2.05 -1.54 12.99
C ARG A 108 1.93 -2.96 12.46
N ASP A 109 1.07 -3.14 11.46
CA ASP A 109 0.92 -4.43 10.78
C ASP A 109 2.05 -4.67 9.77
N TRP A 110 3.06 -5.43 10.21
CA TRP A 110 4.18 -5.90 9.38
C TRP A 110 3.86 -7.15 8.57
N THR A 111 2.68 -7.75 8.78
CA THR A 111 2.25 -9.00 8.13
C THR A 111 1.31 -8.79 6.96
N GLY A 112 0.84 -7.55 6.78
CA GLY A 112 -0.02 -7.16 5.67
C GLY A 112 0.60 -7.47 4.30
N SER A 113 -0.27 -7.77 3.34
CA SER A 113 0.10 -7.97 1.93
C SER A 113 -0.45 -6.84 1.07
N SER A 114 0.28 -6.51 0.00
CA SER A 114 -0.22 -5.55 -0.99
C SER A 114 -1.36 -6.21 -1.76
N PRO A 115 -2.44 -5.49 -2.08
CA PRO A 115 -3.46 -6.01 -2.98
C PRO A 115 -2.93 -6.19 -4.41
N PHE A 116 -1.87 -5.47 -4.79
CA PHE A 116 -1.20 -5.57 -6.07
C PHE A 116 0.03 -6.48 -6.00
N ASN A 117 0.24 -7.30 -7.03
CA ASN A 117 1.37 -8.23 -7.18
C ASN A 117 2.54 -7.62 -7.96
N SER A 118 2.83 -6.35 -7.71
CA SER A 118 3.75 -5.55 -8.53
C SER A 118 5.17 -6.12 -8.50
N PRO A 119 5.87 -6.21 -9.65
CA PRO A 119 7.26 -6.62 -9.67
C PRO A 119 8.17 -5.50 -9.10
N LEU A 120 9.46 -5.80 -8.92
CA LEU A 120 10.48 -4.80 -8.56
C LEU A 120 10.20 -4.03 -7.25
N GLN A 121 9.47 -4.61 -6.30
CA GLN A 121 9.14 -3.98 -5.00
C GLN A 121 10.38 -3.55 -4.19
N GLY A 122 11.50 -4.23 -4.39
CA GLY A 122 12.79 -3.92 -3.76
C GLY A 122 13.68 -2.95 -4.53
N LEU A 123 13.24 -2.43 -5.68
CA LEU A 123 14.02 -1.50 -6.50
C LEU A 123 14.28 -0.21 -5.72
N GLN A 124 15.57 0.16 -5.60
CA GLN A 124 16.05 1.23 -4.70
C GLN A 124 15.58 1.06 -3.24
N TRP A 125 15.45 -0.19 -2.75
CA TRP A 125 14.99 -0.49 -1.38
C TRP A 125 13.63 0.11 -1.02
N LEU A 126 12.74 0.30 -2.00
CA LEU A 126 11.45 0.94 -1.76
C LEU A 126 10.63 0.22 -0.68
N ASN A 127 10.64 -1.12 -0.67
CA ASN A 127 10.02 -1.93 0.37
C ASN A 127 10.51 -1.65 1.81
N ILE A 128 11.71 -1.09 1.97
CA ILE A 128 12.25 -0.69 3.28
C ILE A 128 11.99 0.80 3.53
N HIS A 129 12.33 1.67 2.58
CA HIS A 129 12.13 3.11 2.75
C HIS A 129 10.66 3.52 2.88
N GLY A 130 9.76 2.84 2.15
CA GLY A 130 8.31 3.04 2.24
C GLY A 130 7.69 2.46 3.51
N ALA A 131 8.44 1.70 4.31
CA ALA A 131 7.99 1.20 5.61
C ALA A 131 8.46 2.09 6.79
N ARG A 132 9.21 3.16 6.52
CA ARG A 132 9.77 4.07 7.54
C ARG A 132 8.91 5.33 7.65
N VAL A 133 8.48 5.67 8.85
CA VAL A 133 7.57 6.81 9.10
C VAL A 133 8.33 8.13 8.87
N PRO A 134 7.82 9.07 8.05
CA PRO A 134 8.46 10.37 7.84
C PRO A 134 8.47 11.23 9.10
N HIS A 135 9.58 11.95 9.34
CA HIS A 135 9.63 13.05 10.31
C HIS A 135 9.49 14.39 9.58
N MET A 136 8.28 14.96 9.59
CA MET A 136 7.94 16.12 8.76
C MET A 136 8.80 17.36 9.03
N SER A 137 9.11 17.67 10.30
CA SER A 137 9.94 18.85 10.61
C SER A 137 11.38 18.71 10.09
N HIS A 138 11.98 17.53 10.19
CA HIS A 138 13.32 17.27 9.64
C HIS A 138 13.31 17.25 8.11
N GLN A 139 12.25 16.74 7.48
CA GLN A 139 12.10 16.81 6.03
C GLN A 139 11.97 18.26 5.53
N ALA A 140 11.15 19.09 6.20
CA ALA A 140 11.04 20.51 5.88
C ALA A 140 12.39 21.22 6.06
N GLY A 141 13.10 20.92 7.15
CA GLY A 141 14.46 21.40 7.40
C GLY A 141 15.45 20.98 6.30
N LEU A 142 15.43 19.72 5.87
CA LEU A 142 16.25 19.21 4.78
C LEU A 142 16.02 19.99 3.49
N CYS A 143 14.75 20.17 3.09
CA CYS A 143 14.40 20.91 1.87
C CYS A 143 14.91 22.35 1.94
N LYS A 144 14.77 23.00 3.10
CA LYS A 144 15.29 24.36 3.33
C LYS A 144 16.82 24.43 3.23
N LEU A 145 17.54 23.46 3.79
CA LEU A 145 19.01 23.43 3.70
C LEU A 145 19.50 23.22 2.27
N VAL A 146 18.83 22.36 1.49
CA VAL A 146 19.13 22.17 0.06
C VAL A 146 18.91 23.48 -0.70
N ALA A 147 17.80 24.18 -0.45
CA ALA A 147 17.53 25.48 -1.05
C ALA A 147 18.61 26.53 -0.68
N LEU A 148 18.99 26.60 0.59
CA LEU A 148 20.06 27.50 1.06
C LEU A 148 21.42 27.16 0.46
N LYS A 149 21.69 25.88 0.15
CA LYS A 149 22.91 25.47 -0.56
C LYS A 149 22.91 25.87 -2.04
N GLY A 150 21.77 26.28 -2.58
CA GLY A 150 21.56 26.61 -3.99
C GLY A 150 21.05 25.45 -4.84
N GLY A 151 20.49 24.40 -4.23
CA GLY A 151 19.89 23.26 -4.93
C GLY A 151 20.68 21.95 -4.82
N LEU A 152 20.08 20.85 -5.30
CA LEU A 152 20.65 19.50 -5.23
C LEU A 152 21.97 19.35 -5.99
N GLN A 153 22.14 20.08 -7.09
CA GLN A 153 23.34 20.12 -7.92
C GLN A 153 24.55 20.74 -7.20
N ARG A 154 24.33 21.42 -6.06
CA ARG A 154 25.39 22.01 -5.24
C ARG A 154 25.87 21.07 -4.14
N VAL A 155 25.19 19.95 -3.90
CA VAL A 155 25.61 18.92 -2.96
C VAL A 155 26.70 18.08 -3.65
N GLY A 156 27.92 18.14 -3.14
CA GLY A 156 29.10 17.58 -3.77
C GLY A 156 29.41 16.13 -3.37
N ILE A 157 28.93 15.66 -2.21
CA ILE A 157 29.11 14.26 -1.80
C ILE A 157 28.41 13.32 -2.82
N PRO A 158 29.14 12.38 -3.45
CA PRO A 158 28.58 11.45 -4.42
C PRO A 158 27.34 10.72 -3.91
N GLY A 159 26.29 10.66 -4.75
CA GLY A 159 25.02 9.99 -4.46
C GLY A 159 24.11 10.68 -3.44
N ALA A 160 24.57 11.71 -2.71
CA ALA A 160 23.76 12.38 -1.69
C ALA A 160 22.54 13.09 -2.31
N SER A 161 22.69 13.79 -3.44
CA SER A 161 21.58 14.47 -4.13
C SER A 161 20.45 13.52 -4.52
N LEU A 162 20.81 12.33 -5.01
CA LEU A 162 19.85 11.29 -5.39
C LEU A 162 19.15 10.70 -4.17
N ALA A 163 19.90 10.48 -3.08
CA ALA A 163 19.32 10.01 -1.84
C ALA A 163 18.35 11.03 -1.23
N ILE A 164 18.68 12.33 -1.28
CA ILE A 164 17.82 13.42 -0.83
C ILE A 164 16.53 13.47 -1.65
N PHE A 165 16.64 13.53 -2.98
CA PHE A 165 15.48 13.53 -3.87
C PHE A 165 14.60 12.30 -3.63
N TYR A 166 15.19 11.11 -3.64
CA TYR A 166 14.45 9.86 -3.50
C TYR A 166 13.75 9.77 -2.14
N ARG A 167 14.41 10.16 -1.04
CA ARG A 167 13.79 10.14 0.28
C ARG A 167 12.63 11.14 0.38
N THR A 168 12.80 12.34 -0.17
CA THR A 168 11.72 13.34 -0.24
C THR A 168 10.54 12.80 -1.05
N LEU A 169 10.79 12.16 -2.19
CA LEU A 169 9.76 11.54 -3.02
C LEU A 169 8.99 10.47 -2.23
N VAL A 170 9.69 9.51 -1.61
CA VAL A 170 9.06 8.46 -0.78
C VAL A 170 8.21 9.07 0.33
N ASN A 171 8.74 10.04 1.08
CA ASN A 171 7.98 10.63 2.18
C ASN A 171 6.77 11.43 1.69
N SER A 172 6.89 12.11 0.55
CA SER A 172 5.77 12.76 -0.13
C SER A 172 4.68 11.75 -0.51
N THR A 173 5.05 10.57 -1.00
CA THR A 173 4.10 9.47 -1.27
C THR A 173 3.40 9.01 0.01
N LEU A 174 4.14 8.73 1.08
CA LEU A 174 3.60 8.25 2.35
C LEU A 174 2.63 9.24 3.02
N THR A 175 2.83 10.54 2.77
CA THR A 175 2.04 11.63 3.35
C THR A 175 1.02 12.22 2.39
N LEU A 176 0.97 11.72 1.15
CA LEU A 176 0.17 12.26 0.05
C LEU A 176 0.37 13.78 -0.15
N THR A 177 1.62 14.24 -0.01
CA THR A 177 2.00 15.64 -0.23
C THR A 177 2.84 15.81 -1.49
N LYS A 178 2.83 17.01 -2.09
CA LYS A 178 3.68 17.31 -3.25
C LYS A 178 5.17 17.28 -2.87
N PRO A 179 6.06 16.73 -3.72
CA PRO A 179 7.50 16.81 -3.52
C PRO A 179 7.97 18.27 -3.43
N GLN A 180 8.77 18.58 -2.40
CA GLN A 180 9.24 19.95 -2.12
C GLN A 180 10.61 20.26 -2.74
N ILE A 181 11.18 19.30 -3.48
CA ILE A 181 12.46 19.44 -4.18
C ILE A 181 12.22 19.02 -5.64
N PRO A 182 12.83 19.70 -6.63
CA PRO A 182 12.73 19.30 -8.03
C PRO A 182 13.20 17.87 -8.28
N PHE A 183 12.73 17.30 -9.39
CA PHE A 183 13.21 16.00 -9.87
C PHE A 183 14.75 16.00 -10.04
N TYR A 184 15.38 14.88 -9.70
CA TYR A 184 16.81 14.69 -9.84
C TYR A 184 17.11 13.26 -10.28
N SER A 185 17.86 13.11 -11.38
CA SER A 185 18.21 11.82 -11.97
C SER A 185 19.68 11.46 -11.77
N ASN A 186 20.06 10.22 -12.05
CA ASN A 186 21.46 9.80 -12.00
C ASN A 186 22.34 10.57 -13.00
N ARG A 187 21.76 11.06 -14.09
CA ARG A 187 22.44 11.90 -15.10
C ARG A 187 22.54 13.37 -14.66
N GLY A 188 21.99 13.72 -13.50
CA GLY A 188 21.96 15.06 -12.95
C GLY A 188 20.62 15.76 -13.15
N HIS A 189 20.67 17.08 -13.10
CA HIS A 189 19.53 17.97 -13.32
C HIS A 189 19.43 18.29 -14.82
N ASP A 190 18.94 17.34 -15.60
CA ASP A 190 18.49 17.61 -16.96
C ASP A 190 16.97 17.74 -16.98
N ASN A 191 16.52 18.74 -17.74
CA ASN A 191 15.16 19.29 -17.82
C ASN A 191 14.05 18.37 -17.28
N SER A 192 13.31 18.89 -16.30
CA SER A 192 11.99 18.40 -15.87
C SER A 192 10.93 18.39 -16.99
N ASP A 193 11.31 18.70 -18.23
CA ASP A 193 10.45 18.67 -19.41
C ASP A 193 10.31 17.22 -19.89
N TRP A 194 9.53 16.48 -19.10
CA TRP A 194 9.01 15.15 -19.37
C TRP A 194 8.44 14.98 -20.79
N ARG A 195 8.05 16.10 -21.46
CA ARG A 195 7.64 16.13 -22.87
C ARG A 195 8.71 15.48 -23.75
N PHE A 196 9.99 15.69 -23.43
CA PHE A 196 11.08 15.09 -24.20
C PHE A 196 11.20 13.56 -24.03
N HIS A 197 10.75 13.01 -22.89
CA HIS A 197 10.85 11.58 -22.59
C HIS A 197 9.60 10.77 -22.94
N PHE A 198 8.42 11.39 -22.91
CA PHE A 198 7.13 10.69 -23.09
C PHE A 198 6.31 11.19 -24.27
N SER A 199 6.68 12.32 -24.91
CA SER A 199 6.14 12.61 -26.23
C SER A 199 6.76 11.63 -27.20
N SER A 200 5.99 10.63 -27.63
CA SER A 200 6.37 9.69 -28.68
C SER A 200 6.97 10.46 -29.86
N SER A 201 8.05 9.94 -30.45
CA SER A 201 8.84 10.53 -31.54
C SER A 201 8.08 10.79 -32.87
N GLY A 202 6.76 10.86 -32.83
CA GLY A 202 5.87 11.23 -33.93
C GLY A 202 4.51 11.79 -33.49
N GLY A 203 4.30 12.15 -32.22
CA GLY A 203 3.01 12.65 -31.72
C GLY A 203 1.92 11.59 -31.51
N TRP A 204 2.27 10.30 -31.54
CA TRP A 204 1.34 9.19 -31.35
C TRP A 204 1.10 8.93 -29.86
N TRP A 205 -0.12 9.12 -29.41
CA TRP A 205 -0.57 8.79 -28.06
C TRP A 205 -1.11 7.36 -28.02
N ASP A 206 -0.89 6.65 -26.90
CA ASP A 206 -1.58 5.39 -26.65
C ASP A 206 -3.11 5.61 -26.67
N HIS A 207 -3.87 4.60 -27.08
CA HIS A 207 -5.32 4.69 -27.21
C HIS A 207 -6.01 5.15 -25.92
N GLY A 208 -5.54 4.70 -24.75
CA GLY A 208 -6.05 5.18 -23.45
C GLY A 208 -5.81 6.66 -23.21
N VAL A 209 -4.68 7.16 -23.68
CA VAL A 209 -4.28 8.56 -23.55
C VAL A 209 -5.10 9.46 -24.47
N GLN A 210 -5.40 8.99 -25.67
CA GLN A 210 -6.31 9.68 -26.59
C GLN A 210 -7.71 9.83 -25.95
N LYS A 211 -8.22 8.78 -25.31
CA LYS A 211 -9.51 8.83 -24.59
C LYS A 211 -9.54 9.88 -23.47
N PHE A 212 -8.45 10.05 -22.74
CA PHE A 212 -8.33 11.11 -21.73
C PHE A 212 -8.38 12.50 -22.36
N GLN A 213 -7.71 12.70 -23.50
CA GLN A 213 -7.72 13.98 -24.21
C GLN A 213 -9.11 14.32 -24.77
N THR A 214 -9.80 13.33 -25.36
CA THR A 214 -11.16 13.52 -25.88
C THR A 214 -12.18 13.81 -24.78
N ALA A 215 -11.93 13.33 -23.55
CA ALA A 215 -12.75 13.63 -22.38
C ALA A 215 -12.55 15.06 -21.82
N GLY A 216 -11.73 15.90 -22.47
CA GLY A 216 -11.47 17.27 -22.04
C GLY A 216 -10.55 17.39 -20.83
N LEU A 217 -9.83 16.31 -20.46
CA LEU A 217 -8.91 16.33 -19.33
C LEU A 217 -7.59 17.06 -19.67
N PRO A 218 -6.91 17.64 -18.66
CA PRO A 218 -5.70 18.42 -18.89
C PRO A 218 -4.56 17.60 -19.50
N SER A 219 -3.79 18.21 -20.41
CA SER A 219 -2.64 17.56 -21.07
C SER A 219 -1.62 17.00 -20.08
N ALA A 220 -1.40 17.68 -18.94
CA ALA A 220 -0.50 17.20 -17.88
C ALA A 220 -0.90 15.81 -17.35
N LEU A 221 -2.21 15.54 -17.21
CA LEU A 221 -2.72 14.26 -16.74
C LEU A 221 -2.51 13.16 -17.79
N ALA A 222 -2.83 13.47 -19.06
CA ALA A 222 -2.60 12.59 -20.21
C ALA A 222 -1.12 12.18 -20.33
N CYS A 223 -0.21 13.05 -19.95
CA CYS A 223 1.21 12.79 -20.05
C CYS A 223 1.76 11.92 -18.92
N VAL A 224 1.22 12.07 -17.70
CA VAL A 224 1.46 11.11 -16.62
C VAL A 224 0.98 9.73 -17.02
N LEU A 225 -0.20 9.65 -17.63
CA LEU A 225 -0.78 8.42 -18.14
C LEU A 225 0.11 7.74 -19.19
N GLN A 226 0.59 8.50 -20.18
CA GLN A 226 1.55 8.01 -21.19
C GLN A 226 2.83 7.49 -20.54
N GLY A 227 3.36 8.21 -19.55
CA GLY A 227 4.53 7.77 -18.78
C GLY A 227 4.30 6.45 -18.05
N PHE A 228 3.11 6.22 -17.48
CA PHE A 228 2.77 4.95 -16.84
C PHE A 228 2.69 3.81 -17.85
N VAL A 229 2.06 4.02 -19.00
CA VAL A 229 2.00 3.01 -20.08
C VAL A 229 3.42 2.64 -20.51
N MET A 230 4.27 3.63 -20.79
CA MET A 230 5.66 3.41 -21.18
C MET A 230 6.46 2.64 -20.12
N TYR A 231 6.35 3.04 -18.84
CA TYR A 231 7.04 2.35 -17.76
C TYR A 231 6.53 0.91 -17.57
N CYS A 232 5.21 0.67 -17.68
CA CYS A 232 4.65 -0.69 -17.65
C CYS A 232 5.22 -1.56 -18.77
N SER A 233 5.36 -1.02 -19.98
CA SER A 233 6.03 -1.73 -21.09
C SER A 233 7.50 -2.04 -20.80
N MET A 234 8.25 -1.10 -20.22
CA MET A 234 9.65 -1.31 -19.81
C MET A 234 9.76 -2.42 -18.75
N VAL A 235 8.87 -2.40 -17.75
CA VAL A 235 8.84 -3.42 -16.69
C VAL A 235 8.45 -4.78 -17.26
N HIS A 236 7.47 -4.84 -18.15
CA HIS A 236 7.07 -6.08 -18.82
C HIS A 236 8.25 -6.71 -19.59
N ALA A 237 8.92 -5.91 -20.42
CA ALA A 237 10.10 -6.30 -21.16
C ALA A 237 11.21 -6.81 -20.22
N TYR A 238 11.50 -6.05 -19.14
CA TYR A 238 12.50 -6.44 -18.14
C TYR A 238 12.16 -7.77 -17.43
N VAL A 239 10.91 -7.95 -17.00
CA VAL A 239 10.47 -9.15 -16.25
C VAL A 239 10.48 -10.40 -17.14
N ASN A 240 10.14 -10.27 -18.42
CA ASN A 240 10.15 -11.37 -19.37
C ASN A 240 11.53 -11.66 -19.97
N GLY A 241 12.51 -10.77 -19.78
CA GLY A 241 13.83 -10.89 -20.37
C GLY A 241 13.90 -10.42 -21.84
N ASP A 242 12.84 -9.77 -22.34
CA ASP A 242 12.77 -9.26 -23.71
C ASP A 242 13.52 -7.92 -23.79
N ASN A 243 14.66 -7.84 -24.49
CA ASN A 243 15.40 -6.59 -24.71
C ASN A 243 15.54 -5.72 -23.44
N ALA A 244 15.77 -6.36 -22.28
CA ALA A 244 15.79 -5.68 -21.00
C ALA A 244 16.81 -4.53 -21.04
N PRO A 245 16.46 -3.30 -20.61
CA PRO A 245 17.41 -2.21 -20.61
C PRO A 245 18.65 -2.64 -19.82
N ASN A 246 19.79 -2.67 -20.51
CA ASN A 246 21.10 -2.96 -19.89
C ASN A 246 21.40 -1.98 -18.74
N ASP A 247 20.71 -0.84 -18.72
CA ASP A 247 20.80 0.20 -17.71
C ASP A 247 19.62 0.18 -16.73
N THR A 248 19.82 -0.47 -15.58
CA THR A 248 18.85 -0.46 -14.47
C THR A 248 18.73 0.92 -13.80
N SER A 249 19.69 1.83 -14.00
CA SER A 249 19.58 3.22 -13.54
C SER A 249 18.49 3.97 -14.31
N LEU A 250 18.41 3.76 -15.62
CA LEU A 250 17.36 4.36 -16.44
C LEU A 250 15.96 3.91 -15.98
N LEU A 251 15.80 2.62 -15.66
CA LEU A 251 14.53 2.12 -15.11
C LEU A 251 14.16 2.81 -13.80
N CYS A 252 15.13 3.04 -12.90
CA CYS A 252 14.90 3.78 -11.66
C CYS A 252 14.51 5.24 -11.91
N ASP A 253 15.24 5.92 -12.80
CA ASP A 253 15.03 7.34 -13.09
C ASP A 253 13.66 7.55 -13.74
N ILE A 254 13.28 6.72 -14.73
CA ILE A 254 11.95 6.79 -15.36
C ILE A 254 10.84 6.50 -14.34
N ARG A 255 10.98 5.47 -13.50
CA ARG A 255 10.02 5.18 -12.43
C ARG A 255 9.80 6.39 -11.52
N ASN A 256 10.90 6.97 -11.04
CA ASN A 256 10.85 8.09 -10.11
C ASN A 256 10.31 9.35 -10.78
N LEU A 257 10.61 9.57 -12.07
CA LEU A 257 10.11 10.68 -12.86
C LEU A 257 8.58 10.62 -13.00
N VAL A 258 8.05 9.49 -13.48
CA VAL A 258 6.59 9.36 -13.66
C VAL A 258 5.84 9.43 -12.33
N HIS A 259 6.42 8.87 -11.25
CA HIS A 259 5.85 8.96 -9.92
C HIS A 259 5.89 10.40 -9.37
N PHE A 260 7.00 11.11 -9.55
CA PHE A 260 7.13 12.51 -9.18
C PHE A 260 6.06 13.38 -9.87
N HIS A 261 5.80 13.15 -11.15
CA HIS A 261 4.81 13.94 -11.88
C HIS A 261 3.38 13.68 -11.41
N VAL A 262 2.96 12.43 -11.16
CA VAL A 262 1.61 12.19 -10.61
C VAL A 262 1.45 12.82 -9.23
N MET A 263 2.51 12.79 -8.40
CA MET A 263 2.53 13.42 -7.08
C MET A 263 2.54 14.95 -7.14
N SER A 264 2.91 15.54 -8.28
CA SER A 264 3.00 16.99 -8.49
C SER A 264 1.74 17.59 -9.15
N LEU A 265 0.83 16.75 -9.64
CA LEU A 265 -0.45 17.21 -10.20
C LEU A 265 -1.25 17.99 -9.13
N PRO A 266 -1.93 19.08 -9.52
CA PRO A 266 -2.80 19.81 -8.60
C PRO A 266 -3.96 18.93 -8.12
N THR A 267 -4.43 19.12 -6.89
CA THR A 267 -5.65 18.49 -6.40
C THR A 267 -6.87 19.16 -7.02
N GLY A 268 -8.04 18.49 -6.95
CA GLY A 268 -9.32 19.09 -7.35
C GLY A 268 -9.55 20.46 -6.71
N ALA A 269 -9.32 20.59 -5.40
CA ALA A 269 -9.45 21.85 -4.67
C ALA A 269 -8.48 22.96 -5.15
N GLU A 270 -7.30 22.59 -5.65
CA GLU A 270 -6.37 23.57 -6.27
C GLU A 270 -6.78 23.95 -7.71
N CYS A 271 -7.76 23.25 -8.27
CA CYS A 271 -8.32 23.46 -9.60
C CYS A 271 -9.70 24.14 -9.58
N ASP A 272 -10.27 24.45 -8.41
CA ASP A 272 -11.60 25.06 -8.25
C ASP A 272 -11.76 26.27 -9.19
N GLY A 273 -12.77 26.20 -10.07
CA GLY A 273 -13.07 27.23 -11.08
C GLY A 273 -12.50 26.98 -12.49
N ARG A 274 -11.89 25.82 -12.78
CA ARG A 274 -11.45 25.43 -14.14
C ARG A 274 -12.46 24.52 -14.85
N GLU A 275 -12.53 24.62 -16.18
CA GLU A 275 -13.49 23.91 -17.07
C GLU A 275 -13.35 22.38 -17.12
N TRP A 276 -12.24 21.79 -16.61
CA TRP A 276 -11.92 20.35 -16.75
C TRP A 276 -12.57 19.44 -15.69
N TYR A 277 -13.64 19.91 -15.07
CA TYR A 277 -14.33 19.28 -13.93
C TYR A 277 -15.67 18.70 -14.39
N PRO A 278 -15.60 17.59 -15.12
CA PRO A 278 -15.99 16.37 -14.43
C PRO A 278 -14.91 15.30 -14.57
N GLY A 279 -14.42 14.83 -13.43
CA GLY A 279 -13.59 13.62 -13.38
C GLY A 279 -12.10 13.78 -13.25
N TYR A 280 -11.58 15.01 -13.31
CA TYR A 280 -10.16 15.26 -13.12
C TYR A 280 -9.63 14.63 -11.83
N GLU A 281 -10.28 14.92 -10.70
CA GLU A 281 -9.82 14.45 -9.39
C GLU A 281 -9.95 12.94 -9.26
N ALA A 282 -11.04 12.35 -9.77
CA ALA A 282 -11.20 10.90 -9.81
C ALA A 282 -10.07 10.23 -10.61
N CYS A 283 -9.72 10.79 -11.78
CA CYS A 283 -8.62 10.31 -12.59
C CYS A 283 -7.27 10.47 -11.90
N ARG A 284 -7.02 11.62 -11.27
CA ARG A 284 -5.80 11.88 -10.52
C ARG A 284 -5.64 10.90 -9.36
N LEU A 285 -6.70 10.65 -8.60
CA LEU A 285 -6.72 9.68 -7.51
C LEU A 285 -6.53 8.25 -8.02
N GLY A 286 -7.19 7.87 -9.13
CA GLY A 286 -6.99 6.58 -9.78
C GLY A 286 -5.54 6.35 -10.23
N LEU A 287 -4.91 7.37 -10.82
CA LEU A 287 -3.50 7.34 -11.17
C LEU A 287 -2.58 7.28 -9.94
N LEU A 288 -2.91 7.98 -8.86
CA LEU A 288 -2.15 7.86 -7.61
C LEU A 288 -2.23 6.45 -7.03
N ILE A 289 -3.42 5.83 -7.02
CA ILE A 289 -3.60 4.45 -6.59
C ILE A 289 -2.75 3.51 -7.47
N PHE A 290 -2.85 3.64 -8.78
CA PHE A 290 -2.05 2.83 -9.70
C PHE A 290 -0.56 3.06 -9.50
N SER A 291 -0.14 4.29 -9.24
CA SER A 291 1.25 4.62 -9.00
C SER A 291 1.76 3.97 -7.71
N VAL A 292 1.08 4.18 -6.59
CA VAL A 292 1.45 3.63 -5.28
C VAL A 292 1.36 2.11 -5.23
N GLY A 293 0.42 1.52 -5.97
CA GLY A 293 0.23 0.08 -6.03
C GLY A 293 1.18 -0.63 -6.99
N VAL A 294 1.47 -0.02 -8.15
CA VAL A 294 2.09 -0.69 -9.31
C VAL A 294 3.43 -0.08 -9.72
N ILE A 295 3.47 1.21 -9.99
CA ILE A 295 4.67 1.90 -10.53
C ILE A 295 5.75 2.07 -9.45
N PHE A 296 5.32 2.54 -8.28
CA PHE A 296 6.10 2.87 -7.10
C PHE A 296 5.52 2.11 -5.90
N PRO A 297 5.64 0.76 -5.88
CA PRO A 297 4.92 -0.13 -4.97
C PRO A 297 5.32 0.10 -3.50
N ILE A 298 4.54 0.90 -2.78
CA ILE A 298 4.74 1.16 -1.35
C ILE A 298 4.34 -0.08 -0.54
N PRO A 299 5.17 -0.54 0.41
CA PRO A 299 4.86 -1.70 1.22
C PRO A 299 3.59 -1.49 2.08
N PRO A 300 2.83 -2.55 2.39
CA PRO A 300 1.53 -2.45 3.06
C PRO A 300 1.54 -1.64 4.37
N VAL A 301 2.58 -1.84 5.19
CA VAL A 301 2.76 -1.20 6.50
C VAL A 301 2.80 0.34 6.44
N GLY A 302 3.19 0.92 5.30
CA GLY A 302 3.20 2.38 5.09
C GLY A 302 2.29 2.84 3.96
N SER A 303 1.49 1.94 3.38
CA SER A 303 0.80 2.22 2.13
C SER A 303 -0.38 3.18 2.32
N PRO A 304 -0.46 4.28 1.54
CA PRO A 304 -1.61 5.18 1.57
C PRO A 304 -2.81 4.65 0.76
N LEU A 305 -2.74 3.42 0.20
CA LEU A 305 -3.79 2.84 -0.64
C LEU A 305 -5.20 2.85 -0.01
N PRO A 306 -5.40 2.47 1.28
CA PRO A 306 -6.73 2.54 1.90
C PRO A 306 -7.31 3.96 1.92
N GLY A 307 -6.47 4.96 2.25
CA GLY A 307 -6.87 6.36 2.26
C GLY A 307 -7.21 6.87 0.87
N LEU A 308 -6.38 6.54 -0.13
CA LEU A 308 -6.64 6.89 -1.54
C LEU A 308 -7.93 6.26 -2.06
N ALA A 309 -8.22 5.00 -1.71
CA ALA A 309 -9.47 4.34 -2.09
C ALA A 309 -10.70 5.04 -1.49
N GLY A 310 -10.61 5.48 -0.23
CA GLY A 310 -11.65 6.28 0.42
C GLY A 310 -11.88 7.64 -0.24
N LEU A 311 -10.80 8.34 -0.62
CA LEU A 311 -10.88 9.59 -1.36
C LEU A 311 -11.52 9.39 -2.75
N LEU A 312 -11.08 8.36 -3.49
CA LEU A 312 -11.63 8.07 -4.82
C LEU A 312 -13.10 7.70 -4.76
N ARG A 313 -13.51 6.89 -3.76
CA ARG A 313 -14.92 6.57 -3.54
C ARG A 313 -15.75 7.85 -3.34
N ARG A 314 -15.25 8.78 -2.52
CA ARG A 314 -15.95 10.03 -2.22
C ARG A 314 -16.14 10.85 -3.48
N GLU A 315 -15.06 11.07 -4.22
CA GLU A 315 -15.09 11.83 -5.48
C GLU A 315 -16.05 11.21 -6.51
N LEU A 316 -16.06 9.88 -6.65
CA LEU A 316 -16.99 9.18 -7.54
C LEU A 316 -18.45 9.16 -7.03
N SER A 317 -18.69 9.44 -5.75
CA SER A 317 -20.04 9.50 -5.18
C SER A 317 -20.63 10.90 -5.23
N GLU A 318 -19.80 11.92 -5.05
CA GLU A 318 -20.19 13.33 -5.01
C GLU A 318 -20.11 13.99 -6.40
N GLY A 319 -19.26 13.47 -7.30
CA GLY A 319 -19.06 14.01 -8.63
C GLY A 319 -20.10 13.56 -9.65
N SER A 320 -20.41 14.43 -10.61
CA SER A 320 -21.28 14.12 -11.75
C SER A 320 -20.67 13.11 -12.73
N LEU A 321 -19.39 12.75 -12.60
CA LEU A 321 -18.72 11.80 -13.51
C LEU A 321 -19.42 10.43 -13.51
N PHE A 322 -19.89 9.95 -12.37
CA PHE A 322 -20.61 8.68 -12.33
C PHE A 322 -21.89 8.75 -13.17
N GLU A 323 -22.66 9.84 -13.06
CA GLU A 323 -23.91 10.05 -13.79
C GLU A 323 -23.65 10.33 -15.29
N GLN A 324 -22.67 11.19 -15.61
CA GLN A 324 -22.32 11.57 -16.97
C GLN A 324 -21.73 10.38 -17.76
N CYS A 325 -20.76 9.65 -17.20
CA CYS A 325 -20.20 8.50 -17.90
C CYS A 325 -21.21 7.37 -18.07
N THR A 326 -22.11 7.12 -17.11
CA THR A 326 -23.14 6.08 -17.28
C THR A 326 -24.08 6.32 -18.47
N LEU A 327 -24.17 7.55 -18.96
CA LEU A 327 -24.95 7.92 -20.15
C LEU A 327 -24.13 7.81 -21.45
N ASP A 328 -22.81 7.81 -21.37
CA ASP A 328 -21.91 7.65 -22.51
C ASP A 328 -21.72 6.16 -22.85
N ALA A 329 -21.65 5.85 -24.14
CA ALA A 329 -21.45 4.47 -24.61
C ALA A 329 -20.05 3.90 -24.27
N ASP A 330 -19.06 4.75 -23.94
CA ASP A 330 -17.68 4.35 -23.62
C ASP A 330 -17.36 4.53 -22.13
N ASN A 331 -17.87 3.63 -21.31
CA ASN A 331 -17.67 3.60 -19.85
C ASN A 331 -16.28 3.12 -19.38
N GLY A 332 -15.31 2.97 -20.29
CA GLY A 332 -14.02 2.34 -19.99
C GLY A 332 -13.25 2.97 -18.83
N LEU A 333 -13.22 4.30 -18.78
CA LEU A 333 -12.50 5.04 -17.75
C LEU A 333 -13.11 4.82 -16.36
N LEU A 334 -14.44 4.91 -16.26
CA LEU A 334 -15.16 4.65 -15.01
C LEU A 334 -14.93 3.20 -14.54
N VAL A 335 -14.99 2.24 -15.45
CA VAL A 335 -14.70 0.82 -15.17
C VAL A 335 -13.28 0.64 -14.63
N TRP A 336 -12.29 1.32 -15.23
CA TRP A 336 -10.91 1.31 -14.75
C TRP A 336 -10.77 1.92 -13.35
N LEU A 337 -11.39 3.08 -13.10
CA LEU A 337 -11.38 3.75 -11.80
C LEU A 337 -12.02 2.90 -10.70
N LEU A 338 -13.19 2.30 -10.98
CA LEU A 338 -13.86 1.40 -10.04
C LEU A 338 -13.02 0.16 -9.75
N THR A 339 -12.34 -0.37 -10.76
CA THR A 339 -11.51 -1.58 -10.60
C THR A 339 -10.26 -1.28 -9.78
N ILE A 340 -9.49 -0.25 -10.14
CA ILE A 340 -8.27 0.12 -9.42
C ILE A 340 -8.57 0.59 -7.99
N GLY A 341 -9.63 1.39 -7.81
CA GLY A 341 -10.13 1.80 -6.49
C GLY A 341 -10.59 0.60 -5.66
N GLY A 342 -11.32 -0.34 -6.27
CA GLY A 342 -11.73 -1.58 -5.62
C GLY A 342 -10.55 -2.42 -5.17
N ILE A 343 -9.53 -2.61 -6.02
CA ILE A 343 -8.29 -3.33 -5.66
C ILE A 343 -7.60 -2.67 -4.46
N ALA A 344 -7.45 -1.34 -4.47
CA ALA A 344 -6.83 -0.61 -3.38
C ALA A 344 -7.66 -0.61 -2.07
N ALA A 345 -8.98 -0.72 -2.18
CA ALA A 345 -9.89 -0.86 -1.06
C ALA A 345 -9.84 -2.26 -0.40
N GLN A 346 -8.95 -3.16 -0.80
CA GLN A 346 -8.85 -4.47 -0.17
C GLN A 346 -8.65 -4.34 1.36
N HIS A 347 -9.42 -5.13 2.11
CA HIS A 347 -9.48 -5.09 3.59
C HIS A 347 -10.02 -3.79 4.20
N THR A 348 -10.67 -2.94 3.40
CA THR A 348 -11.40 -1.75 3.85
C THR A 348 -12.91 -1.95 3.75
N ILE A 349 -13.68 -1.05 4.37
CA ILE A 349 -15.15 -1.09 4.28
C ILE A 349 -15.66 -0.61 2.92
N GLU A 350 -14.84 0.13 2.18
CA GLU A 350 -15.13 0.72 0.88
C GLU A 350 -15.15 -0.32 -0.25
N ARG A 351 -14.53 -1.50 -0.06
CA ARG A 351 -14.43 -2.57 -1.06
C ARG A 351 -15.78 -2.97 -1.64
N SER A 352 -16.78 -3.13 -0.79
CA SER A 352 -18.12 -3.54 -1.19
C SER A 352 -18.80 -2.51 -2.08
N TRP A 353 -18.57 -1.21 -1.81
CA TRP A 353 -19.10 -0.12 -2.63
C TRP A 353 -18.52 -0.16 -4.05
N PHE A 354 -17.20 -0.35 -4.19
CA PHE A 354 -16.57 -0.48 -5.51
C PHE A 354 -17.09 -1.71 -6.28
N ALA A 355 -17.22 -2.85 -5.61
CA ALA A 355 -17.75 -4.07 -6.23
C ALA A 355 -19.21 -3.87 -6.72
N GLN A 356 -20.07 -3.26 -5.90
CA GLN A 356 -21.46 -2.97 -6.26
C GLN A 356 -21.57 -2.00 -7.44
N LYS A 357 -20.79 -0.92 -7.42
CA LYS A 357 -20.78 0.05 -8.53
C LYS A 357 -20.22 -0.54 -9.81
N LEU A 358 -19.21 -1.41 -9.72
CA LEU A 358 -18.70 -2.15 -10.88
C LEU A 358 -19.79 -3.04 -11.47
N THR A 359 -20.58 -3.75 -10.65
CA THR A 359 -21.74 -4.51 -11.11
C THR A 359 -22.72 -3.65 -11.90
N THR A 360 -23.07 -2.46 -11.39
CA THR A 360 -24.00 -1.55 -12.08
C THR A 360 -23.49 -1.19 -13.47
N VAL A 361 -22.24 -0.71 -13.59
CA VAL A 361 -21.68 -0.27 -14.88
C VAL A 361 -21.51 -1.44 -15.85
N VAL A 362 -21.10 -2.60 -15.36
CA VAL A 362 -20.95 -3.81 -16.18
C VAL A 362 -22.29 -4.30 -16.69
N SER A 363 -23.37 -4.22 -15.89
CA SER A 363 -24.71 -4.63 -16.31
C SER A 363 -25.30 -3.75 -17.42
N LEU A 364 -24.83 -2.50 -17.53
CA LEU A 364 -25.23 -1.55 -18.57
C LEU A 364 -24.38 -1.68 -19.85
N THR A 365 -23.37 -2.56 -19.85
CA THR A 365 -22.43 -2.74 -20.97
C THR A 365 -22.40 -4.19 -21.42
N SER A 366 -21.78 -4.48 -22.57
CA SER A 366 -21.64 -5.84 -23.11
C SER A 366 -20.54 -6.67 -22.42
N ILE A 367 -20.19 -6.36 -21.16
CA ILE A 367 -19.10 -7.01 -20.43
C ILE A 367 -19.64 -8.25 -19.70
N SER A 368 -19.49 -9.42 -20.30
CA SER A 368 -20.05 -10.68 -19.78
C SER A 368 -19.03 -11.56 -19.05
N SER A 369 -17.74 -11.26 -19.10
CA SER A 369 -16.69 -12.10 -18.53
C SER A 369 -15.47 -11.29 -18.10
N TRP A 370 -14.67 -11.86 -17.20
CA TRP A 370 -13.38 -11.29 -16.80
C TRP A 370 -12.49 -11.00 -18.02
N ARG A 371 -12.46 -11.88 -19.02
CA ARG A 371 -11.68 -11.68 -20.25
C ARG A 371 -12.07 -10.40 -20.99
N VAL A 372 -13.37 -10.10 -21.09
CA VAL A 372 -13.89 -8.89 -21.76
C VAL A 372 -13.59 -7.66 -20.91
N LEU A 373 -13.83 -7.73 -19.59
CA LEU A 373 -13.51 -6.65 -18.67
C LEU A 373 -12.01 -6.31 -18.72
N ARG A 374 -11.15 -7.33 -18.63
CA ARG A 374 -9.70 -7.19 -18.71
C ARG A 374 -9.25 -6.54 -20.01
N ALA A 375 -9.83 -6.91 -21.15
CA ALA A 375 -9.52 -6.26 -22.43
C ALA A 375 -9.82 -4.76 -22.38
N GLN A 376 -10.96 -4.36 -21.78
CA GLN A 376 -11.30 -2.95 -21.58
C GLN A 376 -10.33 -2.25 -20.62
N LEU A 377 -9.98 -2.88 -19.50
CA LEU A 377 -9.05 -2.33 -18.51
C LEU A 377 -7.66 -2.05 -19.09
N LYS A 378 -7.19 -2.91 -20.01
CA LYS A 378 -5.92 -2.75 -20.72
C LYS A 378 -5.89 -1.62 -21.74
N THR A 379 -7.03 -0.96 -22.00
CA THR A 379 -7.03 0.30 -22.74
C THR A 379 -6.51 1.47 -21.90
N PHE A 380 -6.34 1.29 -20.59
CA PHE A 380 -5.73 2.24 -19.65
C PHE A 380 -4.51 1.57 -18.98
N PRO A 381 -3.69 2.29 -18.17
CA PRO A 381 -2.55 1.68 -17.51
C PRO A 381 -2.95 0.42 -16.73
N TRP A 382 -2.34 -0.69 -17.12
CA TRP A 382 -2.57 -1.99 -16.55
C TRP A 382 -1.31 -2.83 -16.72
N LEU A 383 -0.81 -3.39 -15.62
CA LEU A 383 0.30 -4.33 -15.64
C LEU A 383 -0.25 -5.71 -15.24
N ASP A 384 -0.36 -6.60 -16.23
CA ASP A 384 -0.99 -7.92 -16.09
C ASP A 384 -0.54 -8.67 -14.83
N CYS A 385 0.76 -8.80 -14.62
CA CYS A 385 1.32 -9.52 -13.46
C CYS A 385 1.01 -8.88 -12.10
N ALA A 386 0.77 -7.57 -12.08
CA ALA A 386 0.46 -6.82 -10.87
C ALA A 386 -1.05 -6.80 -10.54
N CYS A 387 -1.88 -6.66 -11.58
CA CYS A 387 -3.28 -6.30 -11.42
C CYS A 387 -4.26 -7.47 -11.66
N ASP A 388 -3.94 -8.42 -12.54
CA ASP A 388 -4.91 -9.43 -13.02
C ASP A 388 -5.57 -10.20 -11.88
N HIS A 389 -4.76 -10.75 -10.97
CA HIS A 389 -5.26 -11.57 -9.88
C HIS A 389 -6.21 -10.80 -8.95
N ALA A 390 -5.88 -9.54 -8.63
CA ALA A 390 -6.70 -8.74 -7.72
C ALA A 390 -7.96 -8.19 -8.40
N GLY A 391 -7.85 -7.85 -9.68
CA GLY A 391 -8.97 -7.44 -10.52
C GLY A 391 -9.98 -8.57 -10.73
N GLU A 392 -9.51 -9.79 -11.00
CA GLU A 392 -10.37 -10.96 -11.16
C GLU A 392 -11.13 -11.28 -9.87
N ARG A 393 -10.47 -11.21 -8.70
CA ARG A 393 -11.17 -11.35 -7.40
C ARG A 393 -12.25 -10.29 -7.19
N LEU A 394 -11.98 -9.04 -7.56
CA LEU A 394 -12.99 -7.97 -7.48
C LEU A 394 -14.17 -8.25 -8.41
N TRP A 395 -13.89 -8.72 -9.62
CA TRP A 395 -14.91 -9.13 -10.58
C TRP A 395 -15.79 -10.26 -10.04
N GLU A 396 -15.21 -11.30 -9.44
CA GLU A 396 -15.95 -12.39 -8.81
C GLU A 396 -16.81 -11.93 -7.63
N GLU A 397 -16.36 -10.95 -6.85
CA GLU A 397 -17.14 -10.29 -5.79
C GLU A 397 -18.33 -9.52 -6.37
N ALA A 398 -18.10 -8.75 -7.44
CA ALA A 398 -19.15 -8.02 -8.15
C ALA A 398 -20.22 -8.97 -8.72
N GLN A 399 -19.80 -10.07 -9.36
CA GLN A 399 -20.73 -11.05 -9.94
C GLN A 399 -21.60 -11.74 -8.88
N ARG A 400 -21.04 -12.11 -7.73
CA ARG A 400 -21.81 -12.66 -6.60
C ARG A 400 -22.85 -11.71 -6.04
N SER A 401 -22.64 -10.41 -6.21
CA SER A 401 -23.59 -9.37 -5.77
C SER A 401 -24.77 -9.18 -6.76
N THR A 402 -24.68 -9.79 -7.95
CA THR A 402 -25.65 -9.63 -9.06
C THR A 402 -26.64 -10.78 -9.16
N SER A 403 -26.35 -11.93 -8.55
CA SER A 403 -27.30 -13.03 -8.51
C SER A 403 -28.51 -12.61 -7.68
N PRO A 404 -29.74 -12.61 -8.25
CA PRO A 404 -30.93 -12.47 -7.45
C PRO A 404 -30.92 -13.64 -6.47
N ALA A 405 -30.74 -13.37 -5.19
CA ALA A 405 -31.30 -14.28 -4.20
C ALA A 405 -32.80 -14.34 -4.54
N ALA A 406 -33.30 -15.51 -4.92
CA ALA A 406 -34.72 -15.75 -4.97
C ALA A 406 -35.27 -15.45 -3.56
N PHE A 407 -35.80 -14.24 -3.39
CA PHE A 407 -36.48 -13.80 -2.19
C PHE A 407 -37.85 -14.49 -2.20
N THR A 408 -37.94 -15.63 -1.52
CA THR A 408 -39.20 -16.01 -0.87
C THR A 408 -39.22 -15.28 0.47
N ASP A 409 -40.10 -14.30 0.58
CA ASP A 409 -40.40 -13.56 1.81
C ASP A 409 -40.67 -14.52 2.97
N VAL A 410 -39.85 -14.42 4.03
CA VAL A 410 -40.27 -14.75 5.40
C VAL A 410 -39.67 -13.69 6.34
N PRO A 411 -40.45 -13.05 7.22
CA PRO A 411 -39.97 -11.93 8.02
C PRO A 411 -39.01 -12.36 9.13
N GLY A 412 -37.88 -11.67 9.20
CA GLY A 412 -37.10 -11.42 10.42
C GLY A 412 -36.34 -12.60 11.02
N THR A 413 -35.01 -12.56 10.93
CA THR A 413 -34.12 -12.90 12.08
C THR A 413 -32.66 -12.56 11.76
N HIS A 414 -32.01 -11.92 12.74
CA HIS A 414 -30.59 -11.55 12.73
C HIS A 414 -29.67 -12.72 12.33
N ARG A 415 -28.90 -12.57 11.25
CA ARG A 415 -27.85 -13.54 10.87
C ARG A 415 -26.56 -13.27 11.64
N TYR A 416 -26.30 -14.09 12.66
CA TYR A 416 -24.96 -14.30 13.20
C TYR A 416 -24.07 -14.94 12.13
N THR A 417 -22.89 -14.37 11.89
CA THR A 417 -21.83 -14.96 11.06
C THR A 417 -21.36 -16.30 11.66
N THR A 418 -21.83 -17.43 11.13
CA THR A 418 -21.42 -18.76 11.56
C THR A 418 -20.05 -19.10 10.99
N ARG A 419 -19.07 -19.35 11.87
CA ARG A 419 -17.76 -19.91 11.53
C ARG A 419 -17.95 -21.24 10.80
N LEU A 420 -17.63 -21.29 9.50
CA LEU A 420 -17.62 -22.52 8.70
C LEU A 420 -16.75 -23.60 9.37
N GLN A 421 -17.32 -24.78 9.59
CA GLN A 421 -16.66 -25.90 10.27
C GLN A 421 -15.75 -26.69 9.31
N PRO A 422 -14.64 -27.29 9.80
CA PRO A 422 -13.85 -28.25 9.02
C PRO A 422 -14.71 -29.44 8.56
N CYS A 423 -14.41 -30.02 7.39
CA CYS A 423 -15.11 -31.21 6.89
C CYS A 423 -14.98 -32.40 7.87
N LEU A 424 -15.90 -33.36 7.77
CA LEU A 424 -15.96 -34.52 8.68
C LEU A 424 -14.65 -35.30 8.75
N HIS A 425 -13.97 -35.47 7.61
CA HIS A 425 -12.71 -36.20 7.54
C HIS A 425 -11.54 -35.43 8.16
N CYS A 426 -11.39 -34.14 7.86
CA CYS A 426 -10.36 -33.31 8.48
C CYS A 426 -10.58 -33.13 9.98
N ARG A 427 -11.84 -33.02 10.41
CA ARG A 427 -12.22 -32.96 11.82
C ARG A 427 -11.87 -34.27 12.55
N ARG A 428 -12.23 -35.44 11.99
CA ARG A 428 -11.89 -36.75 12.60
C ARG A 428 -10.38 -36.98 12.68
N ARG A 429 -9.65 -36.60 11.62
CA ARG A 429 -8.18 -36.75 11.57
C ARG A 429 -7.43 -35.63 12.32
N ARG A 430 -8.13 -34.65 12.90
CA ARG A 430 -7.57 -33.46 13.57
C ARG A 430 -6.52 -32.73 12.72
N VAL A 431 -6.73 -32.65 11.40
CA VAL A 431 -5.85 -31.96 10.45
C VAL A 431 -6.52 -30.69 9.92
N LYS A 432 -5.70 -29.72 9.50
CA LYS A 432 -6.20 -28.45 8.94
C LYS A 432 -7.04 -28.70 7.68
N CYS A 433 -8.22 -28.09 7.64
CA CYS A 433 -9.14 -28.08 6.50
C CYS A 433 -9.14 -26.68 5.91
N ASP A 434 -8.90 -26.59 4.61
CA ASP A 434 -9.01 -25.38 3.79
C ASP A 434 -10.47 -25.00 3.48
N LYS A 435 -11.42 -25.86 3.87
CA LYS A 435 -12.88 -25.63 3.79
C LYS A 435 -13.42 -25.43 2.37
N GLN A 436 -12.63 -25.83 1.35
CA GLN A 436 -13.09 -25.97 -0.03
C GLN A 436 -13.92 -27.27 -0.17
N GLN A 437 -14.71 -27.41 -1.25
CA GLN A 437 -15.52 -28.61 -1.48
C GLN A 437 -15.25 -29.18 -2.88
N PRO A 438 -14.47 -30.29 -2.99
CA PRO A 438 -13.80 -31.03 -1.92
C PRO A 438 -12.56 -30.30 -1.37
N CYS A 439 -12.26 -30.51 -0.09
CA CYS A 439 -11.12 -29.88 0.58
C CYS A 439 -9.79 -30.52 0.10
N GLN A 440 -8.70 -29.76 -0.09
CA GLN A 440 -7.46 -30.29 -0.68
C GLN A 440 -6.88 -31.46 0.11
N ASN A 441 -7.08 -31.47 1.42
CA ASN A 441 -6.58 -32.54 2.28
C ASN A 441 -7.37 -33.86 2.09
N CYS A 442 -8.65 -33.78 1.72
CA CYS A 442 -9.45 -34.94 1.34
C CYS A 442 -9.08 -35.42 -0.07
N VAL A 443 -8.86 -34.49 -1.02
CA VAL A 443 -8.38 -34.83 -2.38
C VAL A 443 -7.04 -35.55 -2.32
N LYS A 444 -6.08 -35.02 -1.56
CA LYS A 444 -4.72 -35.60 -1.41
C LYS A 444 -4.71 -37.03 -0.88
N HIS A 445 -5.72 -37.41 -0.10
CA HIS A 445 -5.80 -38.74 0.52
C HIS A 445 -6.88 -39.62 -0.12
N ASN A 446 -7.41 -39.25 -1.30
CA ASN A 446 -8.52 -39.95 -1.96
C ASN A 446 -9.72 -40.21 -1.04
N LEU A 447 -10.10 -39.22 -0.24
CA LEU A 447 -11.25 -39.27 0.66
C LEU A 447 -12.41 -38.44 0.12
N THR A 448 -13.63 -38.96 0.18
CA THR A 448 -14.85 -38.24 -0.19
C THR A 448 -15.14 -37.13 0.83
N CYS A 449 -14.93 -35.87 0.44
CA CYS A 449 -15.10 -34.74 1.34
C CYS A 449 -16.58 -34.48 1.66
N LYS A 450 -16.98 -34.64 2.94
CA LYS A 450 -18.36 -34.40 3.40
C LYS A 450 -18.40 -33.33 4.51
N TYR A 451 -19.32 -32.39 4.39
CA TYR A 451 -19.66 -31.39 5.40
C TYR A 451 -21.05 -31.71 5.95
N THR A 452 -21.26 -31.54 7.26
CA THR A 452 -22.58 -31.74 7.86
C THR A 452 -23.49 -30.59 7.45
N THR A 453 -24.51 -30.85 6.65
CA THR A 453 -25.64 -29.93 6.46
C THR A 453 -26.52 -30.02 7.68
N SER A 454 -26.70 -28.93 8.44
CA SER A 454 -27.73 -28.90 9.47
C SER A 454 -29.08 -28.69 8.81
N THR A 455 -29.74 -29.77 8.41
CA THR A 455 -31.20 -29.78 8.26
C THR A 455 -31.78 -29.87 9.67
N LEU A 456 -32.47 -28.81 10.09
CA LEU A 456 -33.30 -28.83 11.30
C LEU A 456 -34.61 -29.51 10.91
N GLU A 457 -34.76 -30.79 11.29
CA GLU A 457 -36.07 -31.43 11.40
C GLU A 457 -36.73 -31.00 12.72
N GLU A 458 -38.05 -30.84 12.66
CA GLU A 458 -38.94 -30.35 13.71
C GLU A 458 -38.80 -31.11 15.05
N GLN A 459 -38.98 -30.34 16.12
CA GLN A 459 -38.85 -30.76 17.50
C GLN A 459 -40.04 -31.58 17.98
N THR A 460 -39.78 -32.58 18.82
CA THR A 460 -40.59 -32.77 20.04
C THR A 460 -39.64 -33.21 21.15
N GLU A 461 -39.24 -32.25 21.98
CA GLU A 461 -39.11 -32.37 23.44
C GLU A 461 -38.53 -31.07 24.00
N THR A 462 -39.38 -30.29 24.65
CA THR A 462 -39.03 -29.12 25.48
C THR A 462 -38.07 -29.51 26.62
N PRO A 463 -37.07 -28.68 27.00
CA PRO A 463 -37.36 -27.67 28.02
C PRO A 463 -36.57 -26.35 27.94
N THR A 464 -37.31 -25.25 28.08
CA THR A 464 -36.98 -23.98 28.77
C THR A 464 -35.53 -23.47 28.79
N THR A 465 -35.24 -22.45 27.98
CA THR A 465 -34.11 -21.53 28.14
C THR A 465 -34.36 -20.54 29.28
N GLY A 466 -33.71 -20.73 30.42
CA GLY A 466 -33.54 -19.71 31.46
C GLY A 466 -32.11 -19.21 31.49
N MET A 467 -31.90 -17.88 31.45
CA MET A 467 -30.58 -17.27 31.70
C MET A 467 -30.08 -17.69 33.09
N THR A 468 -29.05 -18.54 33.15
CA THR A 468 -28.54 -19.08 34.40
C THR A 468 -27.57 -18.10 35.06
N HIS A 469 -28.04 -17.39 36.09
CA HIS A 469 -27.18 -16.62 36.99
C HIS A 469 -26.25 -17.55 37.78
N ALA A 470 -24.95 -17.29 37.74
CA ALA A 470 -23.94 -18.00 38.54
C ALA A 470 -24.18 -17.79 40.04
N CYS A 471 -24.01 -18.85 40.85
CA CYS A 471 -24.18 -18.76 42.30
C CYS A 471 -23.12 -17.87 42.97
N GLY A 472 -23.45 -17.32 44.15
CA GLY A 472 -22.56 -16.43 44.90
C GLY A 472 -21.15 -17.01 45.09
N VAL A 473 -21.04 -18.30 45.41
CA VAL A 473 -19.75 -18.97 45.62
C VAL A 473 -18.92 -19.07 44.32
N CYS A 474 -19.52 -19.48 43.20
CA CYS A 474 -18.82 -19.53 41.92
C CYS A 474 -18.44 -18.13 41.42
N ARG A 475 -19.27 -17.13 41.69
CA ARG A 475 -19.01 -15.73 41.35
C ARG A 475 -17.83 -15.17 42.14
N GLN A 476 -17.79 -15.41 43.45
CA GLN A 476 -16.72 -14.94 44.33
C GLN A 476 -15.37 -15.61 43.99
N ARG A 477 -15.40 -16.86 43.55
CA ARG A 477 -14.21 -17.62 43.14
C ARG A 477 -13.85 -17.47 41.65
N LYS A 478 -14.62 -16.69 40.87
CA LYS A 478 -14.46 -16.50 39.41
C LYS A 478 -14.33 -17.81 38.61
N VAL A 479 -15.07 -18.84 39.01
CA VAL A 479 -15.11 -20.14 38.32
C VAL A 479 -16.43 -20.32 37.58
N ARG A 480 -16.43 -21.13 36.51
CA ARG A 480 -17.62 -21.36 35.68
C ARG A 480 -18.69 -22.11 36.48
N CYS A 481 -19.87 -21.50 36.61
CA CYS A 481 -21.06 -22.12 37.19
C CYS A 481 -21.89 -22.77 36.08
N ASP A 482 -22.44 -23.96 36.32
CA ASP A 482 -23.35 -24.65 35.39
C ASP A 482 -24.81 -24.19 35.54
N GLY A 483 -25.09 -23.30 36.50
CA GLY A 483 -26.41 -22.71 36.70
C GLY A 483 -27.41 -23.61 37.44
N GLN A 484 -27.05 -24.84 37.76
CA GLN A 484 -27.87 -25.76 38.56
C GLN A 484 -27.74 -25.46 40.06
N ARG A 485 -28.70 -25.90 40.89
CA ARG A 485 -28.62 -25.72 42.35
C ARG A 485 -28.91 -27.02 43.12
N PRO A 486 -27.95 -27.51 43.92
CA PRO A 486 -26.56 -27.02 44.03
C PRO A 486 -25.77 -27.24 42.72
N CYS A 487 -24.89 -26.30 42.35
CA CYS A 487 -24.11 -26.43 41.11
C CYS A 487 -23.05 -27.52 41.29
N LYS A 488 -22.61 -28.17 40.20
CA LYS A 488 -21.60 -29.24 40.28
C LYS A 488 -20.29 -28.76 40.90
N GLY A 489 -19.96 -27.48 40.72
CA GLY A 489 -18.81 -26.84 41.36
C GLY A 489 -18.90 -26.80 42.88
N CYS A 490 -20.05 -26.36 43.42
CA CYS A 490 -20.29 -26.31 44.87
C CYS A 490 -20.41 -27.71 45.48
N GLN A 491 -21.01 -28.68 44.78
CA GLN A 491 -21.07 -30.07 45.24
C GLN A 491 -19.69 -30.70 45.40
N LYS A 492 -18.80 -30.55 44.40
CA LYS A 492 -17.43 -31.06 44.48
C LYS A 492 -16.62 -30.41 45.60
N LEU A 493 -16.92 -29.16 45.91
CA LEU A 493 -16.27 -28.41 46.98
C LEU A 493 -16.93 -28.62 48.36
N GLN A 494 -18.02 -29.40 48.44
CA GLN A 494 -18.83 -29.61 49.65
C GLN A 494 -19.22 -28.30 50.35
N VAL A 495 -19.56 -27.26 49.58
CA VAL A 495 -19.98 -25.95 50.09
C VAL A 495 -21.42 -25.62 49.69
N SER A 496 -22.11 -24.87 50.55
CA SER A 496 -23.48 -24.40 50.33
C SER A 496 -23.60 -23.52 49.06
N CYS A 497 -24.51 -23.87 48.16
CA CYS A 497 -24.74 -23.17 46.90
C CYS A 497 -25.83 -22.08 47.04
N SER A 498 -25.47 -20.93 47.60
CA SER A 498 -26.37 -19.77 47.79
C SER A 498 -26.54 -18.93 46.52
N ARG A 499 -27.69 -18.22 46.40
CA ARG A 499 -28.08 -17.51 45.18
C ARG A 499 -27.03 -16.53 44.66
#